data_AF-A0A958C667-F1
#
_entry.id   AF-A0A958C667-F1
#
_cell.length_a   1.000
_cell.length_b   1.000
_cell.length_c   1.000
_cell.angle_alpha   90.00
_cell.angle_beta   90.00
_cell.angle_gamma   90.00
#
_symmetry.space_group_name_H-M   'P 1'
#
loop_
_entity.id
_entity.type
_entity.pdbx_description
1 polymer ?
#
loop_
_entity_poly.entity_id
_entity_poly.type
_entity_poly.pdbx_seq_one_letter_code
_entity_poly.pdbx_strand_id
1 'polypeptide(L)'
;MKRFLLVAALLLVLVLLVACSQDTVPPAPQPEAAQVECPECQACADAPVCPEVQACPEPEVCAEPVVAVVPFEEQWANSPHNDITAEAFNHWNEDDPAQIPESCAKCHSTSGYVDFLGADGSEAGVVNAPHPIGSTVECSACHNDATIHKTSVVFPSGIEITDLGDESRCMECHQGRESKVSVDAAIEKVGLTDSPDEVSADLGFRNIHYFAAAATQYGAQAEGGYQYDGNSYDIKFYHVDGFNTCNTCHDPHTLEINIVACQTCHTDVNTVEDFAKVRMAGSEADYDGDGNVEEGVVEEIAGVQETLFTAIQAYASEVAGTPILYNPAAYPYFFGDANANGQVDEDESGYASWTPRLLRAAYNYQVATKDPGKFAHNGKYIIQLMYDSIADLNTAVTEPVDMTTMHRIDPGHFAGSEEAFRHWDEEGAVPSSCAKCHSADGLPQLISEGVITSQPVSNGFKCTTCHANMEDFSRIEITDVTFPSGATVSMDDP
;
A
#
# COMPACT_ATOMS: atom_id res chain seq x y z
N MET A 1 25.09 19.28 -28.13
CA MET A 1 24.68 19.58 -26.73
C MET A 1 25.69 19.19 -25.65
N LYS A 2 26.63 18.24 -25.85
CA LYS A 2 27.65 17.88 -24.83
C LYS A 2 28.81 18.88 -24.59
N ARG A 3 28.97 19.93 -25.41
CA ARG A 3 30.05 20.94 -25.24
C ARG A 3 29.63 22.21 -24.49
N PHE A 4 28.32 22.44 -24.28
CA PHE A 4 27.82 23.57 -23.49
C PHE A 4 27.72 23.23 -22.00
N LEU A 5 27.49 21.96 -21.65
CA LEU A 5 27.42 21.49 -20.26
C LEU A 5 28.78 21.53 -19.53
N LEU A 6 29.90 21.36 -20.24
CA LEU A 6 31.25 21.41 -19.67
C LEU A 6 31.74 22.83 -19.35
N VAL A 7 31.19 23.86 -20.01
CA VAL A 7 31.56 25.27 -19.76
C VAL A 7 30.72 25.85 -18.61
N ALA A 8 29.45 25.43 -18.47
CA ALA A 8 28.61 25.82 -17.33
C ALA A 8 29.11 25.21 -16.01
N ALA A 9 29.58 23.96 -16.02
CA ALA A 9 30.13 23.29 -14.84
C ALA A 9 31.44 23.93 -14.34
N LEU A 10 32.28 24.48 -15.23
CA LEU A 10 33.53 25.15 -14.83
C LEU A 10 33.31 26.56 -14.26
N LEU A 11 32.22 27.24 -14.61
CA LEU A 11 31.86 28.56 -14.08
C LEU A 11 31.26 28.49 -12.68
N LEU A 12 30.57 27.40 -12.32
CA LEU A 12 29.98 27.22 -10.99
C LEU A 12 31.04 26.94 -9.91
N VAL A 13 32.11 26.23 -10.25
CA VAL A 13 33.22 25.90 -9.33
C VAL A 13 34.09 27.12 -9.02
N LEU A 14 34.15 28.12 -9.90
CA LEU A 14 34.94 29.35 -9.67
C LEU A 14 34.23 30.35 -8.73
N VAL A 15 32.91 30.29 -8.60
CA VAL A 15 32.12 31.20 -7.73
C VAL A 15 32.13 30.72 -6.27
N LEU A 16 32.30 29.42 -6.01
CA LEU A 16 32.33 28.84 -4.66
C LEU A 16 33.69 28.98 -3.94
N LEU A 17 34.75 29.39 -4.64
CA LEU A 17 36.10 29.57 -4.06
C LEU A 17 36.40 31.00 -3.57
N VAL A 18 35.46 31.95 -3.72
CA VAL A 18 35.67 33.37 -3.35
C VAL A 18 34.99 33.76 -2.04
N ALA A 19 34.22 32.86 -1.40
CA ALA A 19 33.47 33.18 -0.16
C ALA A 19 34.20 32.85 1.16
N CYS A 20 35.42 32.29 1.12
CA CYS A 20 36.23 32.03 2.32
C CYS A 20 37.37 33.04 2.44
N SER A 21 37.04 34.28 2.78
CA SER A 21 38.02 35.29 3.20
C SER A 21 37.38 36.11 4.31
N GLN A 22 37.49 35.63 5.56
CA GLN A 22 37.15 36.42 6.74
C GLN A 22 38.45 36.95 7.37
N ASP A 23 38.43 38.27 7.57
CA ASP A 23 39.51 39.10 8.06
C ASP A 23 39.96 38.72 9.49
N THR A 24 41.28 38.62 9.68
CA THR A 24 41.92 38.55 10.99
C THR A 24 41.83 39.91 11.67
N VAL A 25 41.04 40.01 12.75
CA VAL A 25 40.98 41.19 13.63
C VAL A 25 42.25 41.26 14.49
N PRO A 26 42.98 42.40 14.53
CA PRO A 26 44.14 42.56 15.40
C PRO A 26 43.74 42.75 16.88
N PRO A 27 44.57 42.31 17.85
CA PRO A 27 44.26 42.41 19.26
C PRO A 27 44.30 43.87 19.76
N ALA A 28 43.31 44.22 20.59
CA ALA A 28 43.20 45.52 21.23
C ALA A 28 44.33 45.75 22.27
N PRO A 29 44.83 47.00 22.41
CA PRO A 29 45.90 47.32 23.36
C PRO A 29 45.38 47.29 24.81
N GLN A 30 46.17 46.67 25.70
CA GLN A 30 45.92 46.67 27.14
C GLN A 30 46.20 48.05 27.75
N PRO A 31 45.34 48.59 28.62
CA PRO A 31 45.62 49.83 29.34
C PRO A 31 46.65 49.61 30.45
N GLU A 32 47.55 50.58 30.52
CA GLU A 32 48.70 50.69 31.41
C GLU A 32 48.28 50.77 32.89
N ALA A 33 48.98 50.03 33.74
CA ALA A 33 48.68 49.87 35.17
C ALA A 33 48.98 51.16 35.97
N ALA A 34 47.96 51.72 36.61
CA ALA A 34 48.15 52.70 37.67
C ALA A 34 48.47 51.96 38.98
N GLN A 35 49.70 52.15 39.47
CA GLN A 35 50.16 51.64 40.76
C GLN A 35 49.42 52.34 41.90
N VAL A 36 48.60 51.59 42.64
CA VAL A 36 48.08 51.99 43.94
C VAL A 36 48.83 51.17 44.99
N GLU A 37 49.55 51.85 45.89
CA GLU A 37 50.27 51.21 47.00
C GLU A 37 49.27 50.53 47.95
N CYS A 38 49.41 49.21 48.13
CA CYS A 38 48.70 48.45 49.16
C CYS A 38 49.50 48.46 50.47
N PRO A 39 48.85 48.63 51.63
CA PRO A 39 49.50 48.61 52.94
C PRO A 39 50.01 47.20 53.30
N GLU A 40 51.04 47.14 54.15
CA GLU A 40 51.71 45.91 54.60
C GLU A 40 50.71 44.86 55.13
N CYS A 41 50.60 43.73 54.42
CA CYS A 41 49.82 42.58 54.85
C CYS A 41 50.63 41.69 55.80
N GLN A 42 50.08 41.50 56.99
CA GLN A 42 50.55 40.63 58.06
C GLN A 42 50.64 39.16 57.60
N ALA A 43 51.70 38.46 58.01
CA ALA A 43 51.99 37.09 57.60
C ALA A 43 50.82 36.12 57.88
N CYS A 44 50.35 35.45 56.83
CA CYS A 44 49.36 34.39 56.93
C CYS A 44 50.04 33.05 57.26
N ALA A 45 49.38 32.23 58.08
CA ALA A 45 49.85 30.91 58.52
C ALA A 45 49.88 29.89 57.37
N ASP A 46 50.77 28.90 57.48
CA ASP A 46 51.04 27.87 56.47
C ASP A 46 49.77 27.16 55.97
N ALA A 47 49.69 26.99 54.65
CA ALA A 47 48.58 26.37 53.96
C ALA A 47 48.44 24.87 54.30
N PRO A 48 47.21 24.34 54.47
CA PRO A 48 46.98 22.92 54.69
C PRO A 48 47.34 22.10 53.45
N VAL A 49 47.94 20.93 53.67
CA VAL A 49 48.34 19.97 52.64
C VAL A 49 47.11 19.47 51.86
N CYS A 50 47.16 19.53 50.52
CA CYS A 50 46.11 19.01 49.66
C CYS A 50 45.97 17.48 49.82
N PRO A 51 44.75 16.93 49.88
CA PRO A 51 44.54 15.48 49.91
C PRO A 51 45.01 14.82 48.62
N GLU A 52 45.52 13.59 48.72
CA GLU A 52 45.95 12.77 47.58
C GLU A 52 44.83 12.59 46.56
N VAL A 53 45.19 12.67 45.27
CA VAL A 53 44.27 12.50 44.14
C VAL A 53 43.77 11.05 44.15
N GLN A 54 42.49 10.86 44.45
CA GLN A 54 41.85 9.56 44.39
C GLN A 54 41.76 9.13 42.92
N ALA A 55 42.33 7.96 42.58
CA ALA A 55 42.28 7.43 41.23
C ALA A 55 40.82 7.24 40.78
N CYS A 56 40.52 7.58 39.52
CA CYS A 56 39.21 7.31 38.93
C CYS A 56 38.88 5.81 39.07
N PRO A 57 37.64 5.44 39.43
CA PRO A 57 37.23 4.05 39.44
C PRO A 57 37.47 3.44 38.05
N GLU A 58 37.96 2.21 38.05
CA GLU A 58 38.16 1.41 36.84
C GLU A 58 36.81 1.33 36.09
N PRO A 59 36.78 1.56 34.76
CA PRO A 59 35.52 1.55 34.02
C PRO A 59 34.85 0.20 34.23
N GLU A 60 33.60 0.22 34.74
CA GLU A 60 32.78 -0.99 34.83
C GLU A 60 32.75 -1.62 33.45
N VAL A 61 33.15 -2.90 33.39
CA VAL A 61 33.07 -3.69 32.16
C VAL A 61 31.60 -3.67 31.74
N CYS A 62 31.31 -3.04 30.60
CA CYS A 62 29.98 -3.06 30.02
C CYS A 62 29.51 -4.52 29.97
N ALA A 63 28.35 -4.81 30.57
CA ALA A 63 27.80 -6.15 30.56
C ALA A 63 27.78 -6.67 29.11
N GLU A 64 28.39 -7.83 28.86
CA GLU A 64 28.30 -8.46 27.55
C GLU A 64 26.81 -8.67 27.24
N PRO A 65 26.35 -8.29 26.03
CA PRO A 65 24.96 -8.48 25.67
C PRO A 65 24.61 -9.97 25.77
N VAL A 66 23.48 -10.25 26.42
CA VAL A 66 22.99 -11.63 26.63
C VAL A 66 22.76 -12.36 25.30
N VAL A 67 22.52 -11.58 24.24
CA VAL A 67 22.44 -12.04 22.85
C VAL A 67 23.61 -11.44 22.08
N ALA A 68 24.59 -12.27 21.72
CA ALA A 68 25.79 -11.82 21.00
C ALA A 68 25.53 -11.57 19.50
N VAL A 69 24.49 -12.19 18.93
CA VAL A 69 24.10 -12.08 17.52
C VAL A 69 22.58 -12.16 17.42
N VAL A 70 21.95 -11.13 16.87
CA VAL A 70 20.54 -11.16 16.48
C VAL A 70 20.46 -11.64 15.02
N PRO A 71 19.82 -12.78 14.73
CA PRO A 71 19.66 -13.25 13.36
C PRO A 71 18.96 -12.21 12.49
N PHE A 72 19.39 -12.07 11.24
CA PHE A 72 18.80 -11.17 10.24
C PHE A 72 18.84 -9.66 10.58
N GLU A 73 19.54 -9.26 11.65
CA GLU A 73 19.70 -7.85 12.03
C GLU A 73 20.34 -7.03 10.91
N GLU A 74 21.38 -7.54 10.25
CA GLU A 74 22.02 -6.86 9.13
C GLU A 74 21.08 -6.71 7.92
N GLN A 75 20.22 -7.70 7.68
CA GLN A 75 19.23 -7.62 6.60
C GLN A 75 18.20 -6.54 6.89
N TRP A 76 17.63 -6.55 8.09
CA TRP A 76 16.70 -5.51 8.53
C TRP A 76 17.35 -4.13 8.56
N ALA A 77 18.61 -4.02 8.98
CA ALA A 77 19.33 -2.75 9.03
C ALA A 77 19.44 -2.07 7.65
N ASN A 78 19.47 -2.87 6.57
CA ASN A 78 19.52 -2.41 5.19
C ASN A 78 18.13 -2.37 4.50
N SER A 79 17.06 -2.67 5.23
CA SER A 79 15.70 -2.72 4.71
C SER A 79 15.11 -1.31 4.52
N PRO A 80 14.19 -1.11 3.55
CA PRO A 80 13.41 0.12 3.45
C PRO A 80 12.64 0.47 4.74
N HIS A 81 12.24 -0.52 5.52
CA HIS A 81 11.58 -0.30 6.83
C HIS A 81 12.50 0.31 7.89
N ASN A 82 13.82 0.25 7.70
CA ASN A 82 14.81 0.89 8.56
C ASN A 82 15.53 2.06 7.86
N ASP A 83 15.07 2.49 6.69
CA ASP A 83 15.68 3.62 5.99
C ASP A 83 15.31 4.94 6.68
N ILE A 84 16.14 5.35 7.63
CA ILE A 84 16.00 6.63 8.34
C ILE A 84 16.04 7.84 7.40
N THR A 85 16.40 7.68 6.12
CA THR A 85 16.41 8.78 5.13
C THR A 85 15.10 8.88 4.36
N ALA A 86 14.26 7.84 4.40
CA ALA A 86 13.02 7.78 3.67
C ALA A 86 12.03 8.85 4.14
N GLU A 87 11.27 9.40 3.18
CA GLU A 87 10.22 10.40 3.44
C GLU A 87 9.22 9.93 4.51
N ALA A 88 8.93 8.63 4.54
CA ALA A 88 8.06 8.03 5.54
C ALA A 88 8.51 8.27 6.99
N PHE A 89 9.80 8.46 7.27
CA PHE A 89 10.30 8.62 8.64
C PHE A 89 10.89 10.01 8.91
N ASN A 90 11.10 10.81 7.86
CA ASN A 90 11.74 12.13 7.96
C ASN A 90 10.83 13.33 7.72
N HIS A 91 9.58 13.12 7.28
CA HIS A 91 8.67 14.19 6.89
C HIS A 91 8.58 15.34 7.92
N TRP A 92 8.50 14.98 9.22
CA TRP A 92 8.27 15.94 10.32
C TRP A 92 9.56 16.47 10.96
N ASN A 93 10.74 16.20 10.40
CA ASN A 93 12.01 16.61 11.02
C ASN A 93 12.22 18.13 11.06
N GLU A 94 11.61 18.84 10.10
CA GLU A 94 11.71 20.31 9.99
C GLU A 94 10.51 21.05 10.61
N ASP A 95 9.53 20.31 11.16
CA ASP A 95 8.35 20.89 11.81
C ASP A 95 8.68 21.50 13.18
N ASP A 96 7.80 22.39 13.67
CA ASP A 96 7.90 23.00 15.01
C ASP A 96 6.58 22.83 15.79
N PRO A 97 6.50 21.93 16.79
CA PRO A 97 7.58 21.05 17.24
C PRO A 97 7.83 19.88 16.27
N ALA A 98 9.08 19.43 16.18
CA ALA A 98 9.48 18.28 15.35
C ALA A 98 8.97 16.96 15.97
N GLN A 99 7.75 16.59 15.61
CA GLN A 99 7.02 15.44 16.16
C GLN A 99 6.12 14.84 15.08
N ILE A 100 5.89 13.53 15.18
CA ILE A 100 4.98 12.81 14.31
C ILE A 100 3.56 12.94 14.89
N PRO A 101 2.59 13.52 14.16
CA PRO A 101 1.23 13.69 14.65
C PRO A 101 0.52 12.36 14.95
N GLU A 102 -0.50 12.40 15.80
CA GLU A 102 -1.28 11.21 16.24
C GLU A 102 -1.76 10.38 15.05
N SER A 103 -2.29 11.05 14.02
CA SER A 103 -2.87 10.39 12.85
C SER A 103 -1.86 9.70 11.93
N CYS A 104 -0.57 9.90 12.18
CA CYS A 104 0.53 9.40 11.35
C CYS A 104 1.44 8.45 12.14
N ALA A 105 1.57 8.65 13.45
CA ALA A 105 2.53 7.94 14.28
C ALA A 105 2.39 6.41 14.25
N LYS A 106 1.17 5.86 14.08
CA LYS A 106 0.93 4.41 13.97
C LYS A 106 1.84 3.72 12.95
N CYS A 107 2.02 4.33 11.78
CA CYS A 107 2.73 3.69 10.66
C CYS A 107 4.11 4.31 10.40
N HIS A 108 4.42 5.44 11.04
CA HIS A 108 5.61 6.24 10.78
C HIS A 108 6.58 6.30 11.98
N SER A 109 6.33 5.50 13.03
CA SER A 109 7.24 5.34 14.16
C SER A 109 6.99 4.03 14.89
N THR A 110 8.04 3.45 15.45
CA THR A 110 7.90 2.26 16.31
C THR A 110 7.11 2.58 17.57
N SER A 111 7.37 3.73 18.21
CA SER A 111 6.65 4.12 19.42
C SER A 111 5.16 4.34 19.16
N GLY A 112 4.79 4.93 18.03
CA GLY A 112 3.40 5.12 17.66
C GLY A 112 2.68 3.81 17.36
N TYR A 113 3.34 2.83 16.75
CA TYR A 113 2.74 1.50 16.58
C TYR A 113 2.59 0.75 17.91
N VAL A 114 3.58 0.84 18.79
CA VAL A 114 3.53 0.23 20.14
C VAL A 114 2.42 0.85 20.99
N ASP A 115 2.22 2.17 20.91
CA ASP A 115 1.10 2.89 21.52
C ASP A 115 -0.24 2.40 20.93
N PHE A 116 -0.36 2.34 19.60
CA PHE A 116 -1.58 1.81 18.97
C PHE A 116 -1.90 0.38 19.44
N LEU A 117 -0.90 -0.45 19.69
CA LEU A 117 -1.10 -1.81 20.20
C LEU A 117 -1.46 -1.86 21.69
N GLY A 118 -1.30 -0.77 22.44
CA GLY A 118 -1.36 -0.72 23.90
C GLY A 118 -0.23 -1.50 24.57
N ALA A 119 0.85 -1.79 23.84
CA ALA A 119 1.94 -2.64 24.33
C ALA A 119 2.88 -1.92 25.33
N ASP A 120 2.82 -0.59 25.38
CA ASP A 120 3.44 0.25 26.43
C ASP A 120 2.51 0.52 27.62
N GLY A 121 1.30 -0.04 27.62
CA GLY A 121 0.27 0.18 28.63
C GLY A 121 -0.70 1.33 28.32
N SER A 122 -0.62 1.92 27.12
CA SER A 122 -1.61 2.87 26.63
C SER A 122 -2.93 2.18 26.23
N GLU A 123 -3.88 2.99 25.75
CA GLU A 123 -5.17 2.49 25.24
C GLU A 123 -4.97 1.85 23.86
N ALA A 124 -5.22 0.54 23.75
CA ALA A 124 -5.12 -0.18 22.49
C ALA A 124 -6.15 0.29 21.46
N GLY A 125 -5.75 0.29 20.19
CA GLY A 125 -6.56 0.64 19.03
C GLY A 125 -6.53 2.13 18.66
N VAL A 126 -5.76 2.95 19.37
CA VAL A 126 -5.70 4.41 19.13
C VAL A 126 -4.31 4.94 19.47
N VAL A 127 -3.90 6.00 18.78
CA VAL A 127 -2.74 6.83 19.16
C VAL A 127 -3.27 8.15 19.68
N ASN A 128 -3.00 8.46 20.95
CA ASN A 128 -3.65 9.57 21.65
C ASN A 128 -2.75 10.81 21.84
N ALA A 129 -1.48 10.73 21.42
CA ALA A 129 -0.53 11.84 21.51
C ALA A 129 0.50 11.79 20.38
N PRO A 130 1.11 12.93 20.00
CA PRO A 130 2.18 12.94 19.02
C PRO A 130 3.39 12.14 19.54
N HIS A 131 4.13 11.53 18.62
CA HIS A 131 5.29 10.70 18.93
C HIS A 131 6.60 11.36 18.50
N PRO A 132 7.73 11.02 19.15
CA PRO A 132 9.03 11.57 18.77
C PRO A 132 9.46 11.12 17.36
N ILE A 133 10.12 12.03 16.63
CA ILE A 133 10.85 11.71 15.40
C ILE A 133 12.09 10.84 15.69
N GLY A 134 12.73 10.35 14.62
CA GLY A 134 14.02 9.66 14.70
C GLY A 134 13.94 8.16 14.97
N SER A 135 12.74 7.56 14.83
CA SER A 135 12.55 6.11 14.80
C SER A 135 12.00 5.67 13.44
N THR A 136 12.23 4.41 13.09
CA THR A 136 11.72 3.74 11.88
C THR A 136 10.79 2.59 12.30
N VAL A 137 10.60 1.57 11.46
CA VAL A 137 9.96 0.30 11.85
C VAL A 137 11.02 -0.64 12.42
N GLU A 138 11.23 -0.56 13.72
CA GLU A 138 12.22 -1.33 14.50
C GLU A 138 11.69 -2.70 14.91
N CYS A 139 12.59 -3.54 15.44
CA CYS A 139 12.28 -4.91 15.86
C CYS A 139 11.04 -4.98 16.76
N SER A 140 10.91 -4.03 17.70
CA SER A 140 9.81 -4.03 18.68
C SER A 140 8.45 -3.67 18.07
N ALA A 141 8.40 -3.09 16.87
CA ALA A 141 7.15 -2.90 16.14
C ALA A 141 6.53 -4.27 15.80
N CYS A 142 7.35 -5.25 15.39
CA CYS A 142 6.89 -6.57 15.00
C CYS A 142 7.03 -7.64 16.10
N HIS A 143 7.96 -7.47 17.04
CA HIS A 143 8.29 -8.45 18.07
C HIS A 143 7.98 -7.92 19.47
N ASN A 144 6.73 -8.09 19.89
CA ASN A 144 6.26 -7.76 21.23
C ASN A 144 5.09 -8.67 21.64
N ASP A 145 4.69 -8.62 22.92
CA ASP A 145 3.64 -9.47 23.48
C ASP A 145 2.27 -9.27 22.84
N ALA A 146 1.94 -8.08 22.35
CA ALA A 146 0.66 -7.82 21.68
C ALA A 146 0.62 -8.45 20.29
N THR A 147 1.66 -8.21 19.50
CA THR A 147 1.71 -8.62 18.10
C THR A 147 1.73 -10.14 17.92
N ILE A 148 2.36 -10.92 18.82
CA ILE A 148 2.40 -12.40 18.73
C ILE A 148 1.02 -13.05 18.94
N HIS A 149 0.06 -12.31 19.47
CA HIS A 149 -1.32 -12.76 19.68
C HIS A 149 -2.32 -12.07 18.73
N LYS A 150 -1.85 -11.21 17.82
CA LYS A 150 -2.72 -10.46 16.92
C LYS A 150 -3.22 -11.37 15.81
N THR A 151 -4.55 -11.43 15.68
CA THR A 151 -5.25 -12.34 14.75
C THR A 151 -6.36 -11.63 13.97
N SER A 152 -6.50 -10.30 14.14
CA SER A 152 -7.47 -9.50 13.39
C SER A 152 -6.97 -8.09 13.11
N VAL A 153 -7.55 -7.45 12.09
CA VAL A 153 -7.32 -6.06 11.69
C VAL A 153 -8.65 -5.43 11.29
N VAL A 154 -8.92 -4.21 11.76
CA VAL A 154 -10.08 -3.41 11.38
C VAL A 154 -9.68 -2.44 10.29
N PHE A 155 -10.28 -2.59 9.11
CA PHE A 155 -10.03 -1.74 7.95
C PHE A 155 -10.68 -0.36 8.07
N PRO A 156 -10.26 0.64 7.26
CA PRO A 156 -10.92 1.95 7.23
C PRO A 156 -12.41 1.93 6.84
N SER A 157 -12.92 0.83 6.29
CA SER A 157 -14.36 0.57 6.08
C SER A 157 -15.11 0.25 7.37
N GLY A 158 -14.41 -0.05 8.46
CA GLY A 158 -14.97 -0.58 9.71
C GLY A 158 -15.11 -2.10 9.73
N ILE A 159 -14.78 -2.79 8.63
CA ILE A 159 -14.80 -4.25 8.56
C ILE A 159 -13.61 -4.83 9.32
N GLU A 160 -13.87 -5.78 10.21
CA GLU A 160 -12.84 -6.56 10.88
C GLU A 160 -12.57 -7.86 10.10
N ILE A 161 -11.33 -8.03 9.65
CA ILE A 161 -10.84 -9.30 9.13
C ILE A 161 -10.21 -10.07 10.28
N THR A 162 -10.66 -11.29 10.49
CA THR A 162 -10.23 -12.20 11.57
C THR A 162 -9.48 -13.42 11.01
N ASP A 163 -9.07 -14.33 11.90
CA ASP A 163 -8.32 -15.54 11.56
C ASP A 163 -7.02 -15.27 10.78
N LEU A 164 -6.39 -14.14 11.07
CA LEU A 164 -5.10 -13.73 10.52
C LEU A 164 -3.93 -14.36 11.28
N GLY A 165 -2.82 -14.55 10.56
CA GLY A 165 -1.53 -14.90 11.12
C GLY A 165 -0.62 -13.68 11.29
N ASP A 166 0.68 -13.89 11.06
CA ASP A 166 1.72 -12.88 11.21
C ASP A 166 1.55 -11.68 10.27
N GLU A 167 0.85 -11.86 9.14
CA GLU A 167 0.52 -10.80 8.18
C GLU A 167 -0.37 -9.70 8.78
N SER A 168 -1.08 -9.98 9.88
CA SER A 168 -1.87 -8.98 10.60
C SER A 168 -1.06 -7.74 10.98
N ARG A 169 0.24 -7.91 11.25
CA ARG A 169 1.17 -6.80 11.56
C ARG A 169 1.40 -5.90 10.35
N CYS A 170 1.55 -6.50 9.17
CA CYS A 170 1.77 -5.77 7.91
C CYS A 170 0.52 -4.96 7.55
N MET A 171 -0.64 -5.59 7.70
CA MET A 171 -1.94 -5.05 7.33
C MET A 171 -2.30 -3.78 8.13
N GLU A 172 -1.82 -3.62 9.36
CA GLU A 172 -2.10 -2.41 10.16
C GLU A 172 -1.63 -1.12 9.49
N CYS A 173 -0.50 -1.18 8.80
CA CYS A 173 0.06 -0.03 8.07
C CYS A 173 -0.37 -0.04 6.60
N HIS A 174 -0.41 -1.23 5.97
CA HIS A 174 -0.65 -1.40 4.54
C HIS A 174 -2.13 -1.59 4.16
N GLN A 175 -3.07 -1.18 5.02
CA GLN A 175 -4.52 -1.20 4.75
C GLN A 175 -5.07 0.07 4.08
N GLY A 176 -4.25 1.11 3.95
CA GLY A 176 -4.72 2.43 3.55
C GLY A 176 -5.39 3.22 4.69
N ARG A 177 -5.95 4.38 4.39
CA ARG A 177 -6.54 5.32 5.37
C ARG A 177 -7.97 5.75 5.08
N GLU A 178 -8.48 5.40 3.92
CA GLU A 178 -9.81 5.79 3.44
C GLU A 178 -10.46 4.58 2.77
N SER A 179 -11.78 4.60 2.64
CA SER A 179 -12.58 3.53 2.04
C SER A 179 -13.78 4.14 1.30
N LYS A 180 -14.63 3.31 0.69
CA LYS A 180 -15.95 3.74 0.19
C LYS A 180 -16.72 4.56 1.24
N VAL A 181 -16.71 4.11 2.49
CA VAL A 181 -17.45 4.73 3.60
C VAL A 181 -17.07 6.20 3.80
N SER A 182 -15.77 6.53 3.72
CA SER A 182 -15.33 7.92 3.94
C SER A 182 -15.59 8.83 2.74
N VAL A 183 -15.63 8.28 1.52
CA VAL A 183 -16.09 9.00 0.32
C VAL A 183 -17.59 9.30 0.42
N ASP A 184 -18.41 8.31 0.76
CA ASP A 184 -19.85 8.47 0.92
C ASP A 184 -20.18 9.45 2.06
N ALA A 185 -19.48 9.38 3.19
CA ALA A 185 -19.64 10.33 4.28
C ALA A 185 -19.29 11.78 3.88
N ALA A 186 -18.28 11.98 3.01
CA ALA A 186 -17.94 13.30 2.50
C ALA A 186 -19.05 13.86 1.60
N ILE A 187 -19.64 13.02 0.74
CA ILE A 187 -20.76 13.36 -0.14
C ILE A 187 -22.03 13.67 0.67
N GLU A 188 -22.35 12.85 1.66
CA GLU A 188 -23.51 13.05 2.53
C GLU A 188 -23.38 14.36 3.33
N LYS A 189 -22.19 14.66 3.85
CA LYS A 189 -21.94 15.88 4.65
C LYS A 189 -22.27 17.17 3.90
N VAL A 190 -22.10 17.20 2.58
CA VAL A 190 -22.45 18.36 1.74
C VAL A 190 -23.88 18.29 1.17
N GLY A 191 -24.62 17.22 1.46
CA GLY A 191 -26.02 17.06 1.05
C GLY A 191 -26.22 16.72 -0.43
N LEU A 192 -25.23 16.09 -1.09
CA LEU A 192 -25.24 15.82 -2.53
C LEU A 192 -25.46 14.35 -2.90
N THR A 193 -25.97 13.52 -1.98
CA THR A 193 -26.22 12.09 -2.23
C THR A 193 -27.10 11.84 -3.46
N ASP A 194 -28.13 12.68 -3.66
CA ASP A 194 -29.07 12.58 -4.79
C ASP A 194 -28.73 13.51 -5.97
N SER A 195 -27.61 14.24 -5.89
CA SER A 195 -27.14 15.21 -6.87
C SER A 195 -25.71 14.86 -7.34
N PRO A 196 -25.52 13.73 -8.05
CA PRO A 196 -24.18 13.20 -8.32
C PRO A 196 -23.28 14.11 -9.18
N ASP A 197 -23.90 15.02 -9.93
CA ASP A 197 -23.23 15.92 -10.88
C ASP A 197 -23.13 17.38 -10.39
N GLU A 198 -23.63 17.67 -9.18
CA GLU A 198 -23.57 19.02 -8.61
C GLU A 198 -22.17 19.30 -8.04
N VAL A 199 -21.59 20.44 -8.44
CA VAL A 199 -20.27 20.88 -7.96
C VAL A 199 -20.40 21.46 -6.55
N SER A 200 -19.52 21.04 -5.65
CA SER A 200 -19.38 21.64 -4.32
C SER A 200 -17.92 21.95 -3.99
N ALA A 201 -17.65 23.20 -3.60
CA ALA A 201 -16.34 23.62 -3.11
C ALA A 201 -16.01 23.04 -1.72
N ASP A 202 -17.00 22.50 -1.01
CA ASP A 202 -16.82 21.83 0.29
C ASP A 202 -16.45 20.34 0.15
N LEU A 203 -16.55 19.80 -1.07
CA LEU A 203 -15.99 18.48 -1.39
C LEU A 203 -14.50 18.59 -1.65
N GLY A 204 -13.74 17.66 -1.06
CA GLY A 204 -12.30 17.53 -1.26
C GLY A 204 -11.92 16.08 -1.50
N PHE A 205 -10.84 15.91 -2.26
CA PHE A 205 -10.29 14.61 -2.60
C PHE A 205 -9.99 13.75 -1.35
N ARG A 206 -10.36 12.47 -1.39
CA ARG A 206 -10.04 11.48 -0.34
C ARG A 206 -8.88 10.62 -0.81
N ASN A 207 -7.83 10.51 0.00
CA ASN A 207 -6.62 9.77 -0.37
C ASN A 207 -6.53 8.45 0.41
N ILE A 208 -6.67 7.31 -0.28
CA ILE A 208 -6.45 5.98 0.32
C ILE A 208 -5.08 5.80 0.96
N HIS A 209 -4.12 6.68 0.65
CA HIS A 209 -2.76 6.66 1.15
C HIS A 209 -1.90 5.56 0.51
N TYR A 210 -0.60 5.54 0.82
CA TYR A 210 0.40 4.78 0.09
C TYR A 210 0.45 3.31 0.48
N PHE A 211 0.82 2.46 -0.48
CA PHE A 211 1.06 1.02 -0.29
C PHE A 211 -0.10 0.30 0.41
N ALA A 212 -1.34 0.59 -0.01
CA ALA A 212 -2.57 -0.02 0.52
C ALA A 212 -2.78 -1.48 0.03
N ALA A 213 -1.71 -2.27 0.01
CA ALA A 213 -1.68 -3.62 -0.53
C ALA A 213 -2.68 -4.57 0.14
N ALA A 214 -2.92 -4.42 1.44
CA ALA A 214 -3.90 -5.25 2.14
C ALA A 214 -5.33 -4.94 1.68
N ALA A 215 -5.65 -3.66 1.45
CA ALA A 215 -6.95 -3.27 0.90
C ALA A 215 -7.14 -3.82 -0.52
N THR A 216 -6.09 -3.76 -1.36
CA THR A 216 -6.11 -4.39 -2.69
C THR A 216 -6.32 -5.90 -2.58
N GLN A 217 -5.47 -6.59 -1.81
CA GLN A 217 -5.48 -8.05 -1.72
C GLN A 217 -6.84 -8.59 -1.25
N TYR A 218 -7.44 -7.96 -0.23
CA TYR A 218 -8.72 -8.38 0.33
C TYR A 218 -9.94 -7.92 -0.49
N GLY A 219 -9.76 -6.99 -1.43
CA GLY A 219 -10.79 -6.57 -2.37
C GLY A 219 -12.11 -6.22 -1.68
N ALA A 220 -13.19 -6.88 -2.11
CA ALA A 220 -14.53 -6.68 -1.59
C ALA A 220 -14.69 -6.94 -0.08
N GLN A 221 -13.82 -7.77 0.52
CA GLN A 221 -13.88 -8.04 1.97
C GLN A 221 -13.31 -6.90 2.82
N ALA A 222 -12.46 -6.04 2.26
CA ALA A 222 -11.91 -4.88 2.96
C ALA A 222 -12.64 -3.57 2.58
N GLU A 223 -13.33 -3.53 1.44
CA GLU A 223 -13.99 -2.34 0.89
C GLU A 223 -13.06 -1.11 0.80
N GLY A 224 -11.77 -1.36 0.51
CA GLY A 224 -10.79 -0.29 0.37
C GLY A 224 -10.94 0.53 -0.92
N GLY A 225 -11.65 0.02 -1.93
CA GLY A 225 -11.98 0.77 -3.15
C GLY A 225 -13.40 1.31 -3.10
N TYR A 226 -13.74 2.27 -3.96
CA TYR A 226 -15.12 2.72 -4.11
C TYR A 226 -15.89 1.73 -5.00
N GLN A 227 -16.65 0.85 -4.35
CA GLN A 227 -17.53 -0.11 -5.01
C GLN A 227 -18.88 0.55 -5.31
N TYR A 228 -19.35 0.40 -6.54
CA TYR A 228 -20.62 0.97 -7.01
C TYR A 228 -21.78 0.05 -6.67
N ASP A 229 -22.86 0.64 -6.18
CA ASP A 229 -24.05 -0.09 -5.74
C ASP A 229 -24.66 -0.90 -6.90
N GLY A 230 -25.02 -2.15 -6.61
CA GLY A 230 -25.58 -3.09 -7.59
C GLY A 230 -24.54 -3.90 -8.37
N ASN A 231 -23.25 -3.56 -8.26
CA ASN A 231 -22.16 -4.38 -8.78
C ASN A 231 -21.57 -5.28 -7.68
N SER A 232 -21.08 -6.42 -8.11
CA SER A 232 -20.26 -7.33 -7.30
C SER A 232 -18.79 -7.19 -7.67
N TYR A 233 -17.92 -7.45 -6.68
CA TYR A 233 -16.48 -7.27 -6.79
C TYR A 233 -15.74 -8.51 -6.32
N ASP A 234 -14.54 -8.70 -6.85
CA ASP A 234 -13.66 -9.77 -6.41
C ASP A 234 -13.33 -9.62 -4.92
N ILE A 235 -13.51 -10.71 -4.17
CA ILE A 235 -13.11 -10.80 -2.76
C ILE A 235 -11.59 -10.98 -2.65
N LYS A 236 -11.09 -11.43 -1.49
CA LYS A 236 -9.66 -11.73 -1.32
C LYS A 236 -9.13 -12.58 -2.48
N PHE A 237 -8.07 -12.08 -3.09
CA PHE A 237 -7.31 -12.86 -4.05
C PHE A 237 -6.55 -13.97 -3.31
N TYR A 238 -6.79 -15.20 -3.75
CA TYR A 238 -6.07 -16.37 -3.28
C TYR A 238 -5.10 -16.80 -4.36
N HIS A 239 -3.82 -16.79 -4.02
CA HIS A 239 -2.80 -17.50 -4.77
C HIS A 239 -2.88 -19.01 -4.45
N VAL A 240 -2.02 -19.81 -5.08
CA VAL A 240 -1.88 -21.23 -4.70
C VAL A 240 -1.56 -21.39 -3.21
N ASP A 241 -1.99 -22.50 -2.62
CA ASP A 241 -1.82 -22.76 -1.18
C ASP A 241 -0.35 -22.58 -0.76
N GLY A 242 -0.14 -21.88 0.37
CA GLY A 242 1.19 -21.49 0.85
C GLY A 242 1.68 -20.12 0.38
N PHE A 243 0.99 -19.43 -0.54
CA PHE A 243 1.34 -18.08 -1.03
C PHE A 243 0.23 -17.04 -0.80
N ASN A 244 -0.55 -17.19 0.28
CA ASN A 244 -1.78 -16.44 0.53
C ASN A 244 -1.65 -15.30 1.56
N THR A 245 -0.46 -15.07 2.10
CA THR A 245 -0.19 -14.05 3.12
C THR A 245 1.02 -13.19 2.74
N CYS A 246 1.10 -11.97 3.23
CA CYS A 246 2.14 -11.01 2.84
C CYS A 246 3.55 -11.58 3.00
N ASN A 247 3.81 -12.24 4.13
CA ASN A 247 5.09 -12.82 4.52
C ASN A 247 5.44 -14.14 3.80
N THR A 248 4.53 -14.71 3.01
CA THR A 248 4.85 -15.86 2.14
C THR A 248 5.51 -15.43 0.83
N CYS A 249 5.30 -14.18 0.42
CA CYS A 249 5.94 -13.58 -0.74
C CYS A 249 7.09 -12.65 -0.32
N HIS A 250 6.82 -11.73 0.60
CA HIS A 250 7.79 -10.73 1.07
C HIS A 250 8.53 -11.20 2.31
N ASP A 251 9.86 -11.12 2.28
CA ASP A 251 10.67 -11.36 3.48
C ASP A 251 10.43 -10.24 4.52
N PRO A 252 10.09 -10.56 5.78
CA PRO A 252 9.83 -9.52 6.79
C PRO A 252 11.02 -8.64 7.15
N HIS A 253 12.25 -9.10 6.91
CA HIS A 253 13.48 -8.38 7.23
C HIS A 253 14.05 -7.65 6.02
N THR A 254 14.00 -8.19 4.80
CA THR A 254 14.51 -7.50 3.59
C THR A 254 13.43 -6.79 2.78
N LEU A 255 12.16 -7.20 2.91
CA LEU A 255 11.01 -6.84 2.07
C LEU A 255 11.07 -7.36 0.63
N GLU A 256 12.17 -8.00 0.26
CA GLU A 256 12.36 -8.59 -1.05
C GLU A 256 11.52 -9.85 -1.21
N ILE A 257 11.16 -10.15 -2.45
CA ILE A 257 10.43 -11.33 -2.86
C ILE A 257 11.40 -12.47 -3.21
N ASN A 258 11.08 -13.69 -2.76
CA ASN A 258 11.86 -14.87 -3.13
C ASN A 258 11.48 -15.36 -4.54
N ILE A 259 12.15 -14.82 -5.55
CA ILE A 259 11.92 -15.14 -6.97
C ILE A 259 12.02 -16.64 -7.25
N VAL A 260 12.96 -17.34 -6.61
CA VAL A 260 13.18 -18.78 -6.83
C VAL A 260 11.95 -19.60 -6.44
N ALA A 261 11.22 -19.18 -5.41
CA ALA A 261 9.98 -19.84 -5.01
C ALA A 261 8.88 -19.71 -6.08
N CYS A 262 8.85 -18.58 -6.80
CA CYS A 262 7.87 -18.28 -7.84
C CYS A 262 8.14 -18.99 -9.17
N GLN A 263 9.43 -19.24 -9.49
CA GLN A 263 9.88 -19.83 -10.77
C GLN A 263 9.34 -21.23 -11.05
N THR A 264 8.83 -21.93 -10.04
CA THR A 264 8.16 -23.23 -10.23
C THR A 264 6.96 -23.11 -11.15
N CYS A 265 6.20 -22.03 -11.05
CA CYS A 265 5.01 -21.77 -11.88
C CYS A 265 5.24 -20.62 -12.88
N HIS A 266 6.04 -19.62 -12.52
CA HIS A 266 6.34 -18.46 -13.34
C HIS A 266 7.74 -18.59 -13.96
N THR A 267 7.89 -19.51 -14.91
CA THR A 267 9.18 -19.97 -15.43
C THR A 267 10.02 -18.88 -16.10
N ASP A 268 9.38 -17.82 -16.59
CA ASP A 268 10.05 -16.72 -17.30
C ASP A 268 10.47 -15.57 -16.37
N VAL A 269 10.15 -15.65 -15.07
CA VAL A 269 10.53 -14.62 -14.09
C VAL A 269 11.95 -14.86 -13.61
N ASN A 270 12.88 -13.98 -14.00
CA ASN A 270 14.28 -14.04 -13.57
C ASN A 270 14.67 -12.84 -12.70
N THR A 271 13.99 -11.71 -12.86
CA THR A 271 14.14 -10.53 -12.01
C THR A 271 12.77 -10.03 -11.53
N VAL A 272 12.76 -9.08 -10.59
CA VAL A 272 11.51 -8.48 -10.08
C VAL A 272 10.71 -7.82 -11.22
N GLU A 273 11.40 -7.22 -12.19
CA GLU A 273 10.78 -6.55 -13.33
C GLU A 273 10.05 -7.53 -14.27
N ASP A 274 10.44 -8.80 -14.30
CA ASP A 274 9.77 -9.80 -15.14
C ASP A 274 8.35 -10.13 -14.66
N PHE A 275 8.01 -9.84 -13.39
CA PHE A 275 6.65 -10.00 -12.89
C PHE A 275 5.62 -9.14 -13.65
N ALA A 276 6.05 -8.05 -14.28
CA ALA A 276 5.17 -7.23 -15.11
C ALA A 276 4.63 -7.97 -16.34
N LYS A 277 5.31 -9.04 -16.77
CA LYS A 277 4.93 -9.88 -17.92
C LYS A 277 4.11 -11.10 -17.51
N VAL A 278 3.91 -11.33 -16.22
CA VAL A 278 3.22 -12.52 -15.75
C VAL A 278 1.74 -12.44 -16.13
N ARG A 279 1.26 -13.52 -16.76
CA ARG A 279 -0.13 -13.77 -17.10
C ARG A 279 -0.42 -15.26 -16.94
N MET A 280 -1.59 -15.60 -16.41
CA MET A 280 -2.02 -16.98 -16.18
C MET A 280 -3.45 -17.18 -16.71
N ALA A 281 -3.92 -18.43 -16.76
CA ALA A 281 -5.24 -18.80 -17.28
C ALA A 281 -6.43 -18.10 -16.59
N GLY A 282 -6.20 -17.52 -15.40
CA GLY A 282 -7.17 -16.72 -14.68
C GLY A 282 -7.18 -15.23 -15.05
N SER A 283 -6.48 -14.80 -16.10
CA SER A 283 -6.41 -13.39 -16.50
C SER A 283 -6.29 -13.22 -18.02
N GLU A 284 -7.01 -14.03 -18.82
CA GLU A 284 -6.89 -14.07 -20.29
C GLU A 284 -7.79 -13.06 -21.02
N ALA A 285 -8.61 -12.29 -20.30
CA ALA A 285 -9.47 -11.28 -20.91
C ALA A 285 -8.66 -10.04 -21.35
N ASP A 286 -9.07 -9.43 -22.46
CA ASP A 286 -8.59 -8.13 -22.95
C ASP A 286 -9.29 -7.01 -22.16
N TYR A 287 -8.71 -6.60 -21.04
CA TYR A 287 -9.39 -5.75 -20.07
C TYR A 287 -9.46 -4.29 -20.54
N ASP A 288 -8.39 -3.78 -21.15
CA ASP A 288 -8.34 -2.42 -21.67
C ASP A 288 -8.91 -2.29 -23.09
N GLY A 289 -9.12 -3.40 -23.79
CA GLY A 289 -9.80 -3.46 -25.08
C GLY A 289 -8.91 -3.07 -26.26
N ASP A 290 -7.58 -3.13 -26.12
CA ASP A 290 -6.61 -2.78 -27.16
C ASP A 290 -6.36 -3.94 -28.17
N GLY A 291 -6.88 -5.14 -27.88
CA GLY A 291 -6.75 -6.35 -28.68
C GLY A 291 -5.54 -7.22 -28.35
N ASN A 292 -4.78 -6.91 -27.29
CA ASN A 292 -3.56 -7.60 -26.90
C ASN A 292 -3.75 -8.43 -25.61
N VAL A 293 -4.03 -9.72 -25.77
CA VAL A 293 -4.14 -10.67 -24.65
C VAL A 293 -2.82 -11.35 -24.27
N GLU A 294 -1.69 -10.93 -24.84
CA GLU A 294 -0.37 -11.56 -24.61
C GLU A 294 0.50 -10.78 -23.62
N GLU A 295 0.18 -9.51 -23.37
CA GLU A 295 0.89 -8.69 -22.37
C GLU A 295 0.54 -9.08 -20.94
N GLY A 296 1.35 -8.67 -19.96
CA GLY A 296 1.07 -9.00 -18.57
C GLY A 296 -0.05 -8.14 -17.97
N VAL A 297 -0.60 -8.58 -16.84
CA VAL A 297 -1.70 -7.88 -16.14
C VAL A 297 -1.33 -6.44 -15.73
N VAL A 298 -0.04 -6.11 -15.65
CA VAL A 298 0.41 -4.73 -15.40
C VAL A 298 0.00 -3.78 -16.51
N GLU A 299 0.14 -4.20 -17.78
CA GLU A 299 -0.17 -3.35 -18.95
C GLU A 299 -1.69 -3.20 -19.10
N GLU A 300 -2.44 -4.29 -18.93
CA GLU A 300 -3.91 -4.29 -18.87
C GLU A 300 -4.44 -3.28 -17.83
N ILE A 301 -3.87 -3.26 -16.63
CA ILE A 301 -4.25 -2.29 -15.60
C ILE A 301 -3.85 -0.86 -16.03
N ALA A 302 -2.70 -0.68 -16.68
CA ALA A 302 -2.25 0.64 -17.14
C ALA A 302 -3.18 1.20 -18.23
N GLY A 303 -3.61 0.39 -19.19
CA GLY A 303 -4.53 0.79 -20.26
C GLY A 303 -5.93 1.15 -19.73
N VAL A 304 -6.48 0.35 -18.80
CA VAL A 304 -7.74 0.71 -18.13
C VAL A 304 -7.58 2.00 -17.31
N GLN A 305 -6.43 2.18 -16.66
CA GLN A 305 -6.14 3.39 -15.89
C GLN A 305 -6.04 4.65 -16.78
N GLU A 306 -5.40 4.56 -17.95
CA GLU A 306 -5.34 5.64 -18.94
C GLU A 306 -6.75 6.01 -19.46
N THR A 307 -7.55 4.99 -19.74
CA THR A 307 -8.96 5.15 -20.17
C THR A 307 -9.79 5.83 -19.09
N LEU A 308 -9.62 5.44 -17.82
CA LEU A 308 -10.26 6.11 -16.68
C LEU A 308 -9.83 7.57 -16.55
N PHE A 309 -8.55 7.89 -16.71
CA PHE A 309 -8.12 9.28 -16.64
C PHE A 309 -8.71 10.12 -17.78
N THR A 310 -8.82 9.55 -18.99
CA THR A 310 -9.51 10.18 -20.12
C THR A 310 -10.97 10.48 -19.79
N ALA A 311 -11.70 9.51 -19.20
CA ALA A 311 -13.08 9.70 -18.77
C ALA A 311 -13.21 10.77 -17.67
N ILE A 312 -12.29 10.78 -16.71
CA ILE A 312 -12.19 11.80 -15.65
C ILE A 312 -12.02 13.20 -16.27
N GLN A 313 -11.12 13.36 -17.24
CA GLN A 313 -10.86 14.64 -17.89
C GLN A 313 -12.06 15.13 -18.72
N ALA A 314 -12.71 14.22 -19.44
CA ALA A 314 -13.92 14.52 -20.22
C ALA A 314 -15.06 15.01 -19.30
N TYR A 315 -15.36 14.25 -18.25
CA TYR A 315 -16.39 14.61 -17.28
C TYR A 315 -16.06 15.91 -16.53
N ALA A 316 -14.82 16.09 -16.07
CA ALA A 316 -14.41 17.28 -15.36
C ALA A 316 -14.58 18.55 -16.21
N SER A 317 -14.23 18.47 -17.49
CA SER A 317 -14.34 19.61 -18.41
C SER A 317 -15.79 19.89 -18.81
N GLU A 318 -16.58 18.85 -19.12
CA GLU A 318 -17.95 18.99 -19.64
C GLU A 318 -18.98 19.24 -18.54
N VAL A 319 -18.95 18.46 -17.47
CA VAL A 319 -20.00 18.42 -16.44
C VAL A 319 -19.61 19.27 -15.24
N ALA A 320 -18.40 19.07 -14.70
CA ALA A 320 -17.92 19.87 -13.56
C ALA A 320 -17.47 21.29 -13.97
N GLY A 321 -17.26 21.52 -15.27
CA GLY A 321 -16.94 22.82 -15.85
C GLY A 321 -15.50 23.31 -15.65
N THR A 322 -14.61 22.47 -15.10
CA THR A 322 -13.20 22.80 -14.87
C THR A 322 -12.32 21.61 -15.25
N PRO A 323 -11.36 21.77 -16.19
CA PRO A 323 -10.38 20.74 -16.54
C PRO A 323 -9.53 20.29 -15.34
N ILE A 324 -9.14 19.01 -15.32
CA ILE A 324 -8.44 18.36 -14.20
C ILE A 324 -7.12 17.72 -14.66
N LEU A 325 -6.11 17.80 -13.80
CA LEU A 325 -4.81 17.14 -13.94
C LEU A 325 -4.55 16.23 -12.76
N TYR A 326 -3.67 15.27 -12.98
CA TYR A 326 -3.15 14.40 -11.94
C TYR A 326 -1.63 14.45 -11.91
N ASN A 327 -1.06 14.58 -10.71
CA ASN A 327 0.37 14.47 -10.45
C ASN A 327 0.60 13.54 -9.24
N PRO A 328 1.14 12.32 -9.44
CA PRO A 328 1.33 11.37 -8.35
C PRO A 328 2.38 11.82 -7.31
N ALA A 329 3.25 12.78 -7.67
CA ALA A 329 4.38 13.25 -6.87
C ALA A 329 4.13 14.59 -6.15
N ALA A 330 2.98 15.25 -6.37
CA ALA A 330 2.69 16.54 -5.77
C ALA A 330 1.32 16.52 -5.08
N TYR A 331 1.26 16.84 -3.79
CA TYR A 331 0.00 17.06 -3.09
C TYR A 331 -0.67 18.35 -3.61
N PRO A 332 -2.00 18.38 -3.86
CA PRO A 332 -3.04 17.41 -3.48
C PRO A 332 -3.38 16.33 -4.53
N TYR A 333 -2.42 15.99 -5.39
CA TYR A 333 -2.48 15.05 -6.52
C TYR A 333 -3.36 15.49 -7.68
N PHE A 334 -4.53 16.08 -7.41
CA PHE A 334 -5.40 16.60 -8.45
C PHE A 334 -5.35 18.12 -8.49
N PHE A 335 -5.11 18.68 -9.68
CA PHE A 335 -4.97 20.11 -9.94
C PHE A 335 -5.98 20.56 -10.99
N GLY A 336 -6.38 21.83 -10.96
CA GLY A 336 -7.14 22.41 -12.07
C GLY A 336 -6.21 22.80 -13.21
N ASP A 337 -6.59 22.50 -14.46
CA ASP A 337 -5.86 22.94 -15.66
C ASP A 337 -6.49 24.23 -16.20
N ALA A 338 -6.12 25.36 -15.61
CA ALA A 338 -6.77 26.64 -15.89
C ALA A 338 -6.44 27.17 -17.30
N ASN A 339 -5.29 26.77 -17.84
CA ASN A 339 -4.79 27.23 -19.13
C ASN A 339 -4.96 26.19 -20.26
N ALA A 340 -5.49 25.00 -19.93
CA ALA A 340 -5.75 23.88 -20.82
C ALA A 340 -4.50 23.35 -21.54
N ASN A 341 -3.34 23.35 -20.88
CA ASN A 341 -2.07 22.90 -21.45
C ASN A 341 -1.70 21.45 -21.12
N GLY A 342 -2.47 20.79 -20.23
CA GLY A 342 -2.24 19.41 -19.82
C GLY A 342 -1.05 19.20 -18.87
N GLN A 343 -0.53 20.26 -18.23
CA GLN A 343 0.64 20.20 -17.35
C GLN A 343 0.38 20.98 -16.07
N VAL A 344 0.81 20.42 -14.93
CA VAL A 344 0.68 21.12 -13.64
C VAL A 344 1.71 22.25 -13.59
N ASP A 345 1.23 23.49 -13.68
CA ASP A 345 2.05 24.70 -13.60
C ASP A 345 2.16 25.27 -12.17
N GLU A 346 3.16 26.12 -11.91
CA GLU A 346 3.40 26.72 -10.58
C GLU A 346 2.24 27.60 -10.08
N ASP A 347 1.43 28.15 -10.99
CA ASP A 347 0.27 29.00 -10.67
C ASP A 347 -1.06 28.24 -10.56
N GLU A 348 -1.05 26.92 -10.79
CA GLU A 348 -2.24 26.09 -10.69
C GLU A 348 -2.50 25.60 -9.28
N SER A 349 -3.76 25.74 -8.85
CA SER A 349 -4.20 25.31 -7.53
C SER A 349 -4.77 23.89 -7.57
N GLY A 350 -4.91 23.29 -6.38
CA GLY A 350 -5.62 22.02 -6.23
C GLY A 350 -7.01 22.06 -6.83
N TYR A 351 -7.45 20.95 -7.42
CA TYR A 351 -8.75 20.85 -8.05
C TYR A 351 -9.87 21.11 -7.03
N ALA A 352 -10.84 21.96 -7.38
CA ALA A 352 -11.88 22.43 -6.47
C ALA A 352 -13.31 22.21 -6.99
N SER A 353 -13.49 21.83 -8.26
CA SER A 353 -14.83 21.63 -8.85
C SER A 353 -15.30 20.18 -8.67
N TRP A 354 -15.21 19.66 -7.45
CA TRP A 354 -15.59 18.27 -7.16
C TRP A 354 -17.11 18.09 -7.22
N THR A 355 -17.53 17.04 -7.92
CA THR A 355 -18.89 16.48 -7.85
C THR A 355 -18.81 15.13 -7.14
N PRO A 356 -19.90 14.61 -6.55
CA PRO A 356 -19.91 13.26 -6.00
C PRO A 356 -19.44 12.19 -6.99
N ARG A 357 -19.86 12.27 -8.26
CA ARG A 357 -19.45 11.33 -9.31
C ARG A 357 -17.94 11.35 -9.56
N LEU A 358 -17.40 12.54 -9.77
CA LEU A 358 -15.98 12.72 -10.03
C LEU A 358 -15.12 12.30 -8.82
N LEU A 359 -15.60 12.53 -7.60
CA LEU A 359 -14.89 12.15 -6.39
C LEU A 359 -14.73 10.62 -6.29
N ARG A 360 -15.78 9.85 -6.61
CA ARG A 360 -15.75 8.37 -6.63
C ARG A 360 -14.75 7.83 -7.64
N ALA A 361 -14.78 8.35 -8.87
CA ALA A 361 -13.87 7.96 -9.93
C ALA A 361 -12.41 8.33 -9.62
N ALA A 362 -12.16 9.55 -9.15
CA ALA A 362 -10.83 10.01 -8.75
C ALA A 362 -10.26 9.21 -7.57
N TYR A 363 -11.13 8.80 -6.63
CA TYR A 363 -10.74 7.91 -5.54
C TYR A 363 -10.26 6.55 -6.07
N ASN A 364 -11.01 5.91 -6.97
CA ASN A 364 -10.60 4.64 -7.57
C ASN A 364 -9.34 4.77 -8.44
N TYR A 365 -9.17 5.88 -9.15
CA TYR A 365 -7.92 6.18 -9.86
C TYR A 365 -6.72 6.24 -8.91
N GLN A 366 -6.89 6.84 -7.72
CA GLN A 366 -5.86 6.85 -6.69
C GLN A 366 -5.62 5.45 -6.11
N VAL A 367 -6.67 4.66 -5.85
CA VAL A 367 -6.54 3.26 -5.39
C VAL A 367 -5.68 2.46 -6.36
N ALA A 368 -5.95 2.56 -7.66
CA ALA A 368 -5.14 1.92 -8.70
C ALA A 368 -3.69 2.44 -8.78
N THR A 369 -3.40 3.63 -8.24
CA THR A 369 -2.06 4.23 -8.26
C THR A 369 -1.22 3.88 -7.03
N LYS A 370 -1.85 3.69 -5.87
CA LYS A 370 -1.13 3.63 -4.58
C LYS A 370 -0.68 2.25 -4.14
N ASP A 371 -0.98 1.21 -4.90
CA ASP A 371 -0.41 -0.12 -4.73
C ASP A 371 0.44 -0.50 -5.96
N PRO A 372 1.78 -0.47 -5.87
CA PRO A 372 2.66 -0.91 -6.95
C PRO A 372 2.53 -2.40 -7.28
N GLY A 373 2.16 -3.24 -6.29
CA GLY A 373 2.01 -4.69 -6.44
C GLY A 373 0.60 -5.13 -6.81
N LYS A 374 -0.30 -4.19 -7.13
CA LYS A 374 -1.73 -4.43 -7.38
C LYS A 374 -2.03 -5.58 -8.35
N PHE A 375 -1.21 -5.74 -9.38
CA PHE A 375 -1.33 -6.78 -10.40
C PHE A 375 -1.17 -8.18 -9.82
N ALA A 376 -0.37 -8.34 -8.76
CA ALA A 376 -0.18 -9.59 -8.04
C ALA A 376 -1.07 -9.71 -6.79
N HIS A 377 -1.45 -8.57 -6.19
CA HIS A 377 -2.30 -8.56 -4.99
C HIS A 377 -3.77 -8.82 -5.31
N ASN A 378 -4.35 -8.15 -6.30
CA ASN A 378 -5.74 -8.37 -6.78
C ASN A 378 -6.03 -7.55 -8.04
N GLY A 379 -5.37 -7.86 -9.16
CA GLY A 379 -5.47 -7.05 -10.38
C GLY A 379 -6.91 -6.89 -10.89
N LYS A 380 -7.71 -7.96 -10.80
CA LYS A 380 -9.10 -7.99 -11.24
C LYS A 380 -9.98 -7.02 -10.47
N TYR A 381 -9.86 -6.99 -9.15
CA TYR A 381 -10.60 -6.06 -8.31
C TYR A 381 -10.31 -4.61 -8.72
N ILE A 382 -9.04 -4.28 -8.97
CA ILE A 382 -8.65 -2.94 -9.42
C ILE A 382 -9.24 -2.61 -10.80
N ILE A 383 -9.21 -3.55 -11.74
CA ILE A 383 -9.82 -3.39 -13.06
C ILE A 383 -11.34 -3.15 -12.93
N GLN A 384 -12.04 -3.92 -12.10
CA GLN A 384 -13.47 -3.75 -11.84
C GLN A 384 -13.80 -2.34 -11.30
N LEU A 385 -13.01 -1.84 -10.33
CA LEU A 385 -13.18 -0.49 -9.79
C LEU A 385 -13.03 0.59 -10.87
N MET A 386 -12.01 0.47 -11.72
CA MET A 386 -11.74 1.46 -12.76
C MET A 386 -12.76 1.37 -13.88
N TYR A 387 -13.10 0.16 -14.33
CA TYR A 387 -14.14 -0.10 -15.34
C TYR A 387 -15.47 0.55 -14.92
N ASP A 388 -15.91 0.27 -13.70
CA ASP A 388 -17.18 0.80 -13.20
C ASP A 388 -17.14 2.33 -13.02
N SER A 389 -15.96 2.89 -12.72
CA SER A 389 -15.79 4.35 -12.67
C SER A 389 -15.90 4.99 -14.05
N ILE A 390 -15.36 4.36 -15.11
CA ILE A 390 -15.55 4.82 -16.49
C ILE A 390 -17.02 4.75 -16.86
N ALA A 391 -17.68 3.61 -16.57
CA ALA A 391 -19.09 3.40 -16.87
C ALA A 391 -19.99 4.45 -16.18
N ASP A 392 -19.70 4.78 -14.92
CA ASP A 392 -20.44 5.79 -14.15
C ASP A 392 -20.26 7.20 -14.73
N LEU A 393 -19.02 7.62 -15.06
CA LEU A 393 -18.73 8.90 -15.71
C LEU A 393 -19.40 9.01 -17.09
N ASN A 394 -19.40 7.92 -17.86
CA ASN A 394 -20.02 7.83 -19.18
C ASN A 394 -21.53 8.09 -19.18
N THR A 395 -22.21 7.97 -18.03
CA THR A 395 -23.65 8.27 -17.94
C THR A 395 -23.98 9.76 -18.02
N ALA A 396 -23.00 10.64 -17.85
CA ALA A 396 -23.21 12.08 -17.71
C ALA A 396 -22.57 12.94 -18.82
N VAL A 397 -21.63 12.38 -19.59
CA VAL A 397 -20.98 13.08 -20.72
C VAL A 397 -21.72 12.89 -22.03
N THR A 398 -21.61 13.85 -22.94
CA THR A 398 -22.29 13.83 -24.24
C THR A 398 -21.68 12.81 -25.19
N GLU A 399 -20.36 12.65 -25.17
CA GLU A 399 -19.60 11.67 -25.97
C GLU A 399 -18.86 10.71 -25.03
N PRO A 400 -19.47 9.56 -24.68
CA PRO A 400 -18.87 8.57 -23.79
C PRO A 400 -17.56 8.01 -24.33
N VAL A 401 -16.63 7.70 -23.42
CA VAL A 401 -15.45 6.88 -23.74
C VAL A 401 -15.93 5.50 -24.18
N ASP A 402 -15.43 5.02 -25.32
CA ASP A 402 -15.82 3.72 -25.87
C ASP A 402 -15.24 2.59 -25.02
N MET A 403 -16.13 1.77 -24.45
CA MET A 403 -15.78 0.61 -23.63
C MET A 403 -16.19 -0.71 -24.30
N THR A 404 -16.58 -0.68 -25.59
CA THR A 404 -17.20 -1.84 -26.26
C THR A 404 -16.25 -3.03 -26.43
N THR A 405 -14.94 -2.79 -26.43
CA THR A 405 -13.90 -3.82 -26.51
C THR A 405 -13.29 -4.17 -25.15
N MET A 406 -13.54 -3.36 -24.12
CA MET A 406 -13.04 -3.58 -22.76
C MET A 406 -13.78 -4.71 -22.06
N HIS A 407 -13.07 -5.48 -21.25
CA HIS A 407 -13.66 -6.52 -20.41
C HIS A 407 -13.53 -6.18 -18.92
N ARG A 408 -14.64 -6.26 -18.20
CA ARG A 408 -14.68 -6.05 -16.74
C ARG A 408 -14.22 -7.28 -15.96
N ILE A 409 -14.51 -8.47 -16.49
CA ILE A 409 -14.48 -9.74 -15.75
C ILE A 409 -13.82 -10.81 -16.61
N ASP A 410 -13.19 -11.77 -15.94
CA ASP A 410 -12.66 -12.97 -16.57
C ASP A 410 -13.70 -13.92 -17.15
N PRO A 411 -13.27 -14.84 -18.03
CA PRO A 411 -14.14 -15.91 -18.50
C PRO A 411 -14.47 -16.92 -17.39
N GLY A 412 -15.78 -17.09 -17.15
CA GLY A 412 -16.37 -18.28 -16.53
C GLY A 412 -15.82 -18.64 -15.15
N HIS A 413 -15.05 -19.73 -15.07
CA HIS A 413 -14.57 -20.31 -13.80
C HIS A 413 -13.68 -19.37 -12.97
N PHE A 414 -13.12 -18.32 -13.57
CA PHE A 414 -12.26 -17.35 -12.89
C PHE A 414 -12.97 -16.01 -12.62
N ALA A 415 -14.24 -15.90 -12.96
CA ALA A 415 -15.09 -14.74 -12.73
C ALA A 415 -15.58 -14.70 -11.27
N GLY A 416 -14.68 -14.40 -10.33
CA GLY A 416 -14.95 -14.49 -8.89
C GLY A 416 -16.08 -13.60 -8.40
N SER A 417 -16.28 -12.44 -9.06
CA SER A 417 -17.39 -11.52 -8.79
C SER A 417 -18.74 -11.93 -9.38
N GLU A 418 -18.84 -13.01 -10.16
CA GLU A 418 -20.13 -13.41 -10.76
C GLU A 418 -21.04 -14.19 -9.79
N GLU A 419 -22.33 -14.21 -10.10
CA GLU A 419 -23.38 -14.88 -9.30
C GLU A 419 -23.04 -16.34 -8.97
N ALA A 420 -22.35 -17.04 -9.88
CA ALA A 420 -21.92 -18.42 -9.66
C ALA A 420 -21.06 -18.60 -8.39
N PHE A 421 -20.39 -17.55 -7.92
CA PHE A 421 -19.52 -17.56 -6.75
C PHE A 421 -19.98 -16.62 -5.64
N ARG A 422 -20.82 -15.63 -5.94
CA ARG A 422 -21.31 -14.63 -4.97
C ARG A 422 -22.67 -14.95 -4.35
N HIS A 423 -23.42 -15.93 -4.90
CA HIS A 423 -24.77 -16.25 -4.44
C HIS A 423 -24.89 -16.52 -2.92
N TRP A 424 -23.83 -17.06 -2.30
CA TRP A 424 -23.83 -17.45 -0.88
C TRP A 424 -23.01 -16.52 0.02
N ASP A 425 -22.74 -15.29 -0.42
CA ASP A 425 -21.95 -14.33 0.37
C ASP A 425 -22.66 -13.97 1.69
N GLU A 426 -23.99 -13.81 1.68
CA GLU A 426 -24.77 -13.52 2.89
C GLU A 426 -24.79 -14.70 3.87
N GLU A 427 -24.78 -15.95 3.38
CA GLU A 427 -24.71 -17.15 4.20
C GLU A 427 -23.29 -17.46 4.70
N GLY A 428 -22.26 -16.86 4.09
CA GLY A 428 -20.85 -17.04 4.42
C GLY A 428 -20.26 -18.41 4.03
N ALA A 429 -21.04 -19.30 3.43
CA ALA A 429 -20.58 -20.61 2.96
C ALA A 429 -21.49 -21.19 1.88
N VAL A 430 -20.88 -21.86 0.91
CA VAL A 430 -21.60 -22.62 -0.12
C VAL A 430 -22.09 -23.94 0.49
N PRO A 431 -23.40 -24.23 0.50
CA PRO A 431 -23.93 -25.45 1.11
C PRO A 431 -23.46 -26.70 0.35
N SER A 432 -23.39 -27.84 1.04
CA SER A 432 -22.85 -29.09 0.48
C SER A 432 -23.51 -29.54 -0.82
N SER A 433 -24.79 -29.24 -1.02
CA SER A 433 -25.53 -29.54 -2.26
C SER A 433 -25.05 -28.75 -3.48
N CYS A 434 -24.37 -27.62 -3.27
CA CYS A 434 -23.94 -26.68 -4.30
C CYS A 434 -22.41 -26.57 -4.39
N ALA A 435 -21.71 -26.87 -3.29
CA ALA A 435 -20.26 -26.74 -3.15
C ALA A 435 -19.47 -27.48 -4.23
N LYS A 436 -19.95 -28.61 -4.75
CA LYS A 436 -19.30 -29.31 -5.87
C LYS A 436 -18.99 -28.38 -7.05
N CYS A 437 -19.91 -27.49 -7.38
CA CYS A 437 -19.88 -26.69 -8.61
C CYS A 437 -19.60 -25.21 -8.36
N HIS A 438 -19.77 -24.73 -7.13
CA HIS A 438 -19.76 -23.31 -6.81
C HIS A 438 -18.71 -22.94 -5.75
N SER A 439 -17.77 -23.84 -5.47
CA SER A 439 -16.59 -23.54 -4.65
C SER A 439 -15.33 -24.16 -5.24
N ALA A 440 -14.18 -23.59 -4.90
CA ALA A 440 -12.88 -24.08 -5.37
C ALA A 440 -12.55 -25.49 -4.86
N ASP A 441 -13.00 -25.83 -3.64
CA ASP A 441 -12.57 -27.04 -2.92
C ASP A 441 -13.62 -28.16 -2.91
N GLY A 442 -14.85 -27.90 -3.36
CA GLY A 442 -15.93 -28.88 -3.31
C GLY A 442 -15.75 -30.08 -4.26
N LEU A 443 -15.32 -29.86 -5.50
CA LEU A 443 -15.00 -30.96 -6.41
C LEU A 443 -13.78 -31.78 -5.92
N PRO A 444 -12.64 -31.16 -5.53
CA PRO A 444 -11.54 -31.87 -4.91
C PRO A 444 -11.95 -32.74 -3.71
N GLN A 445 -12.76 -32.21 -2.78
CA GLN A 445 -13.25 -32.98 -1.63
C GLN A 445 -14.09 -34.19 -2.05
N LEU A 446 -14.98 -34.02 -3.04
CA LEU A 446 -15.78 -35.14 -3.54
C LEU A 446 -14.91 -36.27 -4.06
N ILE A 447 -13.86 -35.92 -4.81
CA ILE A 447 -13.00 -36.91 -5.46
C ILE A 447 -12.14 -37.64 -4.42
N SER A 448 -11.59 -36.91 -3.44
CA SER A 448 -10.70 -37.48 -2.42
C SER A 448 -11.43 -38.24 -1.32
N GLU A 449 -12.59 -37.74 -0.88
CA GLU A 449 -13.31 -38.24 0.30
C GLU A 449 -14.61 -38.97 -0.05
N GLY A 450 -15.12 -38.84 -1.28
CA GLY A 450 -16.41 -39.41 -1.70
C GLY A 450 -17.63 -38.69 -1.13
N VAL A 451 -17.42 -37.59 -0.40
CA VAL A 451 -18.45 -36.76 0.22
C VAL A 451 -18.13 -35.29 0.00
N ILE A 452 -19.15 -34.43 0.10
CA ILE A 452 -18.98 -32.98 0.05
C ILE A 452 -19.67 -32.37 1.26
N THR A 453 -18.97 -31.49 1.95
CA THR A 453 -19.52 -30.65 3.03
C THR A 453 -19.77 -29.23 2.54
N SER A 454 -20.35 -28.37 3.37
CA SER A 454 -20.33 -26.94 3.07
C SER A 454 -18.89 -26.48 2.89
N GLN A 455 -18.67 -25.58 1.94
CA GLN A 455 -17.36 -25.06 1.60
C GLN A 455 -17.34 -23.54 1.77
N PRO A 456 -16.17 -22.94 2.08
CA PRO A 456 -16.03 -21.49 2.04
C PRO A 456 -16.43 -20.94 0.66
N VAL A 457 -16.94 -19.72 0.66
CA VAL A 457 -17.10 -18.93 -0.55
C VAL A 457 -15.71 -18.70 -1.17
N SER A 458 -15.57 -18.94 -2.47
CA SER A 458 -14.29 -18.81 -3.20
C SER A 458 -14.35 -17.73 -4.27
N ASN A 459 -13.21 -17.11 -4.58
CA ASN A 459 -13.11 -16.10 -5.64
C ASN A 459 -12.91 -16.75 -7.02
N GLY A 460 -13.89 -17.54 -7.45
CA GLY A 460 -13.73 -18.43 -8.61
C GLY A 460 -13.17 -19.80 -8.23
N PHE A 461 -12.80 -20.58 -9.24
CA PHE A 461 -12.04 -21.82 -9.08
C PHE A 461 -10.54 -21.56 -8.99
N LYS A 462 -9.84 -22.45 -8.28
CA LYS A 462 -8.39 -22.48 -8.21
C LYS A 462 -7.85 -23.43 -9.29
N CYS A 463 -6.58 -23.30 -9.63
CA CYS A 463 -5.92 -24.30 -10.48
C CYS A 463 -6.04 -25.71 -9.85
N THR A 464 -5.90 -25.81 -8.53
CA THR A 464 -6.04 -27.06 -7.77
C THR A 464 -7.46 -27.63 -7.76
N THR A 465 -8.48 -26.88 -8.20
CA THR A 465 -9.82 -27.43 -8.42
C THR A 465 -9.81 -28.51 -9.50
N CYS A 466 -8.95 -28.37 -10.51
CA CYS A 466 -8.88 -29.26 -11.67
C CYS A 466 -7.54 -29.98 -11.82
N HIS A 467 -6.46 -29.41 -11.27
CA HIS A 467 -5.10 -29.92 -11.41
C HIS A 467 -4.63 -30.67 -10.16
N ALA A 468 -4.11 -31.87 -10.37
CA ALA A 468 -3.55 -32.72 -9.33
C ALA A 468 -2.10 -32.33 -8.97
N ASN A 469 -1.40 -31.65 -9.88
CA ASN A 469 -0.04 -31.18 -9.69
C ASN A 469 0.15 -29.83 -10.39
N MET A 470 0.78 -28.88 -9.70
CA MET A 470 0.98 -27.50 -10.16
C MET A 470 2.35 -27.26 -10.84
N GLU A 471 3.26 -28.23 -10.82
CA GLU A 471 4.54 -28.21 -11.54
C GLU A 471 4.35 -28.63 -13.00
N ASP A 472 3.56 -29.67 -13.25
CA ASP A 472 3.30 -30.19 -14.60
C ASP A 472 1.88 -29.92 -15.12
N PHE A 473 1.03 -29.31 -14.30
CA PHE A 473 -0.38 -29.02 -14.59
C PHE A 473 -1.17 -30.28 -15.01
N SER A 474 -0.81 -31.47 -14.52
CA SER A 474 -1.62 -32.66 -14.72
C SER A 474 -2.99 -32.50 -14.06
N ARG A 475 -4.03 -32.98 -14.74
CA ARG A 475 -5.43 -32.88 -14.28
C ARG A 475 -5.78 -34.04 -13.37
N ILE A 476 -6.74 -33.82 -12.48
CA ILE A 476 -7.35 -34.89 -11.70
C ILE A 476 -8.08 -35.84 -12.67
N GLU A 477 -7.68 -37.11 -12.68
CA GLU A 477 -8.27 -38.12 -13.55
C GLU A 477 -9.59 -38.62 -12.98
N ILE A 478 -10.66 -38.52 -13.78
CA ILE A 478 -11.98 -39.06 -13.49
C ILE A 478 -12.38 -39.95 -14.66
N THR A 479 -12.35 -41.27 -14.47
CA THR A 479 -12.65 -42.25 -15.53
C THR A 479 -14.14 -42.37 -15.79
N ASP A 480 -14.98 -42.15 -14.77
CA ASP A 480 -16.40 -42.39 -14.83
C ASP A 480 -17.20 -41.27 -14.16
N VAL A 481 -18.20 -40.73 -14.85
CA VAL A 481 -19.10 -39.72 -14.32
C VAL A 481 -20.51 -40.28 -14.25
N THR A 482 -21.06 -40.36 -13.03
CA THR A 482 -22.46 -40.75 -12.82
C THR A 482 -23.33 -39.50 -12.76
N PHE A 483 -24.26 -39.39 -13.70
CA PHE A 483 -25.25 -38.32 -13.76
C PHE A 483 -26.37 -38.51 -12.73
N PRO A 484 -27.13 -37.47 -12.39
CA PRO A 484 -28.30 -37.59 -11.51
C PRO A 484 -29.36 -38.60 -11.99
N SER A 485 -29.37 -38.93 -13.28
CA SER A 485 -30.23 -39.98 -13.85
C SER A 485 -29.81 -41.41 -13.48
N GLY A 486 -28.63 -41.59 -12.86
CA GLY A 486 -28.01 -42.89 -12.60
C GLY A 486 -27.23 -43.47 -13.79
N ALA A 487 -27.20 -42.76 -14.92
CA ALA A 487 -26.36 -43.15 -16.05
C ALA A 487 -24.89 -42.82 -15.74
N THR A 488 -24.00 -43.77 -15.99
CA THR A 488 -22.55 -43.57 -15.88
C THR A 488 -21.96 -43.51 -17.28
N VAL A 489 -21.19 -42.47 -17.56
CA VAL A 489 -20.39 -42.33 -18.79
C VAL A 489 -18.94 -42.56 -18.41
N SER A 490 -18.29 -43.49 -19.10
CA SER A 490 -16.87 -43.79 -18.95
C SER A 490 -16.09 -43.10 -20.07
N MET A 491 -14.97 -42.45 -19.73
CA MET A 491 -14.12 -41.75 -20.69
C MET A 491 -13.22 -42.70 -21.50
N ASP A 492 -13.18 -43.99 -21.15
CA ASP A 492 -12.44 -45.04 -21.87
C ASP A 492 -13.14 -45.52 -23.16
N ASP A 493 -14.39 -45.09 -23.41
CA ASP A 493 -15.18 -45.38 -24.62
C ASP A 493 -15.99 -44.12 -25.04
N PRO A 494 -15.32 -43.11 -25.66
CA PRO A 494 -15.88 -41.78 -25.91
C PRO A 494 -17.02 -41.70 -26.94
#